data_AF-A0A2I8EJK1-F1
#
_entry.id   AF-A0A2I8EJK1-F1
#
_cell.length_a   1.000
_cell.length_b   1.000
_cell.length_c   1.000
_cell.angle_alpha   90.00
_cell.angle_beta   90.00
_cell.angle_gamma   90.00
#
_symmetry.space_group_name_H-M   'P 1'
#
loop_
_entity.id
_entity.type
_entity.pdbx_description
1 polymer ?
#
loop_
_entity_poly.entity_id
_entity_poly.type
_entity_poly.pdbx_seq_one_letter_code
_entity_poly.pdbx_strand_id
1 'polypeptide(L)'
;MKMKIRKLLLLACSAVSTAGCVSNFQDSTKTDAATIVFRKEGDFTAQAFIYDGAAECTNRHKLPMMTAAKEVASKVDTRAPLSFSMFYTKNMGIAERYCVATRTFTPEPSHRYLASLSVIDGHCQLNLSDEGTPASPIDPPSRTESQTKSWKRALSEQGPFC
;
A
#
# COMPACT_ATOMS: atom_id res chain seq x y z
N MET A 1 -64.73 4.17 -28.79
CA MET A 1 -63.92 2.97 -29.13
C MET A 1 -62.61 3.04 -28.36
N LYS A 2 -62.27 2.01 -27.57
CA LYS A 2 -61.14 1.96 -26.65
C LYS A 2 -59.81 1.76 -27.41
N MET A 3 -58.75 2.49 -27.05
CA MET A 3 -57.39 2.00 -27.24
C MET A 3 -56.50 2.42 -26.06
N LYS A 4 -56.17 1.42 -25.23
CA LYS A 4 -55.20 1.50 -24.14
C LYS A 4 -53.80 1.40 -24.74
N ILE A 5 -52.97 2.42 -24.56
CA ILE A 5 -51.53 2.32 -24.83
C ILE A 5 -50.83 2.19 -23.48
N ARG A 6 -50.42 0.95 -23.19
CA ARG A 6 -49.45 0.58 -22.16
C ARG A 6 -48.05 0.60 -22.80
N LYS A 7 -47.03 0.73 -21.92
CA LYS A 7 -45.58 0.47 -22.13
C LYS A 7 -44.79 1.74 -22.52
N LEU A 8 -43.57 1.99 -22.05
CA LEU A 8 -42.58 1.15 -21.39
C LEU A 8 -41.63 2.10 -20.61
N LEU A 9 -41.46 1.92 -19.29
CA LEU A 9 -40.44 2.64 -18.52
C LEU A 9 -39.10 1.92 -18.76
N LEU A 10 -38.20 2.49 -19.55
CA LEU A 10 -36.83 2.00 -19.74
C LEU A 10 -35.99 2.46 -18.54
N LEU A 11 -35.86 1.61 -17.51
CA LEU A 11 -34.77 1.74 -16.55
C LEU A 11 -33.48 1.31 -17.25
N ALA A 12 -32.70 2.29 -17.69
CA ALA A 12 -31.31 2.09 -18.06
C ALA A 12 -30.48 1.90 -16.79
N CYS A 13 -30.33 0.65 -16.33
CA CYS A 13 -29.27 0.29 -15.40
C CYS A 13 -27.93 0.38 -16.12
N SER A 14 -27.30 1.55 -16.06
CA SER A 14 -25.89 1.70 -16.39
C SER A 14 -25.07 0.98 -15.31
N ALA A 15 -24.87 -0.33 -15.49
CA ALA A 15 -23.86 -1.06 -14.76
C ALA A 15 -22.49 -0.53 -15.22
N VAL A 16 -21.93 0.43 -14.50
CA VAL A 16 -20.54 0.83 -14.68
C VAL A 16 -19.70 -0.32 -14.14
N SER A 17 -19.35 -1.24 -15.02
CA SER A 17 -18.36 -2.27 -14.75
C SER A 17 -17.01 -1.59 -14.62
N THR A 18 -16.68 -1.07 -13.44
CA THR A 18 -15.31 -0.68 -13.11
C THR A 18 -14.50 -1.97 -12.94
N ALA A 19 -14.05 -2.52 -14.07
CA ALA A 19 -12.91 -3.43 -14.07
C ALA A 19 -11.74 -2.61 -13.52
N GLY A 20 -11.50 -2.72 -12.22
CA GLY A 20 -10.60 -1.87 -11.49
C GLY A 20 -9.15 -2.20 -11.84
N CYS A 21 -8.59 -1.43 -12.78
CA CYS A 21 -7.15 -1.34 -12.95
C CYS A 21 -6.52 -0.98 -11.60
N VAL A 22 -5.55 -1.75 -11.15
CA VAL A 22 -4.70 -1.33 -10.03
C VAL A 22 -3.97 -0.07 -10.49
N SER A 23 -4.26 1.06 -9.86
CA SER A 23 -3.57 2.31 -10.12
C SER A 23 -2.13 2.24 -9.59
N ASN A 24 -1.23 2.86 -10.33
CA ASN A 24 0.09 3.17 -9.80
C ASN A 24 -0.06 4.24 -8.72
N PHE A 25 0.72 4.14 -7.66
CA PHE A 25 0.74 5.18 -6.64
C PHE A 25 1.24 6.49 -7.24
N GLN A 26 0.59 7.59 -6.87
CA GLN A 26 1.02 8.94 -7.21
C GLN A 26 1.55 9.61 -5.94
N ASP A 27 2.78 10.09 -6.02
CA ASP A 27 3.40 10.84 -4.93
C ASP A 27 2.55 12.07 -4.55
N SER A 28 2.44 12.32 -3.23
CA SER A 28 1.82 13.53 -2.72
C SER A 28 2.52 14.79 -3.23
N THR A 29 1.73 15.76 -3.67
CA THR A 29 2.20 17.07 -4.12
C THR A 29 2.19 18.12 -3.01
N LYS A 30 1.82 17.75 -1.77
CA LYS A 30 1.81 18.66 -0.62
C LYS A 30 3.24 19.06 -0.27
N THR A 31 3.42 20.32 0.12
CA THR A 31 4.75 20.86 0.48
C THR A 31 5.32 20.24 1.75
N ASP A 32 4.44 19.78 2.64
CA ASP A 32 4.79 19.13 3.91
C ASP A 32 4.59 17.61 3.88
N ALA A 33 4.55 17.01 2.68
CA ALA A 33 4.49 15.56 2.51
C ALA A 33 5.67 14.85 3.20
N ALA A 34 5.38 13.72 3.85
CA ALA A 34 6.42 12.86 4.38
C ALA A 34 7.01 11.99 3.26
N THR A 35 8.25 11.54 3.44
CA THR A 35 8.88 10.56 2.55
C THR A 35 8.93 9.21 3.24
N ILE A 36 8.48 8.15 2.57
CA ILE A 36 8.71 6.77 3.01
C ILE A 36 9.64 6.10 2.02
N VAL A 37 10.71 5.50 2.53
CA VAL A 37 11.57 4.61 1.77
C VAL A 37 11.25 3.18 2.15
N PHE A 38 10.84 2.41 1.15
CA PHE A 38 10.65 0.97 1.27
C PHE A 38 11.96 0.29 0.88
N ARG A 39 12.52 -0.52 1.77
CA ARG A 39 13.79 -1.22 1.56
C ARG A 39 13.60 -2.73 1.70
N LYS A 40 14.31 -3.51 0.87
CA LYS A 40 14.47 -4.96 1.06
C LYS A 40 15.85 -5.31 1.63
N GLU A 41 15.85 -6.05 2.73
CA GLU A 41 17.06 -6.54 3.41
C GLU A 41 17.46 -7.92 2.88
N GLY A 42 17.86 -7.97 1.61
CA GLY A 42 18.34 -9.20 1.00
C GLY A 42 18.23 -9.24 -0.52
N ASP A 43 18.66 -10.37 -1.06
CA ASP A 43 18.58 -10.65 -2.49
C ASP A 43 17.30 -11.44 -2.81
N PHE A 44 16.19 -10.74 -2.75
CA PHE A 44 14.88 -11.23 -3.17
C PHE A 44 14.12 -10.15 -3.94
N THR A 45 12.99 -10.53 -4.54
CA THR A 45 12.07 -9.56 -5.14
C THR A 45 11.04 -9.13 -4.10
N ALA A 46 10.85 -7.82 -3.97
CA ALA A 46 9.83 -7.24 -3.10
C ALA A 46 8.93 -6.28 -3.87
N GLN A 47 7.68 -6.15 -3.42
CA GLN A 47 6.75 -5.12 -3.89
C GLN A 47 6.09 -4.46 -2.69
N ALA A 48 6.00 -3.14 -2.72
CA ALA A 48 5.28 -2.37 -1.74
C ALA A 48 3.94 -1.88 -2.30
N PHE A 49 2.98 -1.71 -1.41
CA PHE A 49 1.65 -1.19 -1.71
C PHE A 49 1.25 -0.15 -0.68
N ILE A 50 0.61 0.92 -1.13
CA ILE A 50 0.02 1.96 -0.28
C ILE A 50 -1.50 1.91 -0.45
N TYR A 51 -2.25 2.17 0.62
CA TYR A 51 -3.72 2.14 0.62
C TYR A 51 -4.28 3.52 0.97
N ASP A 52 -5.25 4.01 0.19
CA ASP A 52 -5.97 5.25 0.54
C ASP A 52 -6.84 5.04 1.79
N GLY A 53 -7.51 3.89 1.87
CA GLY A 53 -8.34 3.52 3.00
C GLY A 53 -7.55 2.78 4.07
N ALA A 54 -6.87 3.52 4.95
CA ALA A 54 -5.96 2.90 5.92
C ALA A 54 -6.62 1.90 6.89
N ALA A 55 -7.87 2.12 7.30
CA ALA A 55 -8.56 1.27 8.27
C ALA A 55 -8.78 -0.17 7.76
N GLU A 56 -9.17 -0.31 6.50
CA GLU A 56 -9.52 -1.59 5.86
C GLU A 56 -8.53 -1.99 4.74
N CYS A 57 -7.47 -1.21 4.55
CA CYS A 57 -6.51 -1.38 3.47
C CYS A 57 -7.21 -1.51 2.09
N THR A 58 -8.07 -0.56 1.76
CA THR A 58 -8.78 -0.49 0.47
C THR A 58 -8.08 0.45 -0.51
N ASN A 59 -8.49 0.42 -1.79
CA ASN A 59 -7.90 1.25 -2.85
C ASN A 59 -6.38 1.11 -2.90
N ARG A 60 -5.93 -0.12 -3.12
CA ARG A 60 -4.51 -0.48 -3.12
C ARG A 60 -3.80 0.09 -4.34
N HIS A 61 -2.69 0.78 -4.11
CA HIS A 61 -1.81 1.31 -5.14
C HIS A 61 -0.49 0.55 -5.17
N LYS A 62 -0.03 0.20 -6.37
CA LYS A 62 1.25 -0.49 -6.57
C LYS A 62 2.40 0.51 -6.62
N LEU A 63 3.48 0.19 -5.92
CA LEU A 63 4.78 0.80 -6.12
C LEU A 63 5.62 -0.01 -7.12
N PRO A 64 6.63 0.62 -7.75
CA PRO A 64 7.64 -0.08 -8.54
C PRO A 64 8.20 -1.29 -7.79
N MET A 65 8.39 -2.39 -8.51
CA MET A 65 8.92 -3.63 -7.96
C MET A 65 10.42 -3.50 -7.68
N MET A 66 10.85 -3.92 -6.50
CA MET A 66 12.25 -3.97 -6.08
C MET A 66 12.85 -5.33 -6.47
N THR A 67 13.34 -5.43 -7.70
CA THR A 67 14.10 -6.60 -8.20
C THR A 67 15.59 -6.42 -7.91
N ALA A 68 16.28 -5.65 -8.76
CA ALA A 68 17.69 -5.27 -8.59
C ALA A 68 17.83 -4.08 -7.63
N ALA A 69 16.91 -3.10 -7.71
CA ALA A 69 16.85 -1.99 -6.78
C ALA A 69 16.54 -2.51 -5.37
N LYS A 70 17.28 -2.02 -4.37
CA LYS A 70 17.05 -2.36 -2.96
C LYS A 70 15.99 -1.49 -2.30
N GLU A 71 15.64 -0.37 -2.93
CA GLU A 71 14.76 0.63 -2.35
C GLU A 71 13.84 1.25 -3.39
N VAL A 72 12.68 1.69 -2.92
CA VAL A 72 11.80 2.63 -3.61
C VAL A 72 11.33 3.69 -2.62
N ALA A 73 11.32 4.95 -3.03
CA ALA A 73 10.86 6.06 -2.20
C ALA A 73 9.54 6.60 -2.74
N SER A 74 8.68 7.08 -1.84
CA SER A 74 7.42 7.72 -2.20
C SER A 74 7.09 8.85 -1.24
N LYS A 75 6.40 9.88 -1.74
CA LYS A 75 5.86 10.97 -0.93
C LYS A 75 4.42 10.66 -0.54
N VAL A 76 4.11 10.78 0.74
CA VAL A 76 2.79 10.45 1.28
C VAL A 76 2.18 11.64 2.00
N ASP A 77 0.85 11.67 2.01
CA ASP A 77 0.10 12.60 2.84
C ASP A 77 0.36 12.36 4.32
N THR A 78 0.31 13.44 5.10
CA THR A 78 0.61 13.45 6.53
C THR A 78 -0.66 13.71 7.34
N ARG A 79 -0.58 13.54 8.66
CA ARG A 79 -1.68 13.85 9.61
C ARG A 79 -2.95 12.99 9.44
N ALA A 80 -2.90 11.96 8.61
CA ALA A 80 -3.90 10.92 8.51
C ALA A 80 -3.24 9.54 8.64
N PRO A 81 -3.93 8.53 9.18
CA PRO A 81 -3.41 7.17 9.18
C PRO A 81 -3.13 6.71 7.76
N LEU A 82 -1.95 6.15 7.56
CA LEU A 82 -1.48 5.54 6.34
C LEU A 82 -1.28 4.04 6.60
N SER A 83 -1.89 3.21 5.76
CA SER A 83 -1.57 1.78 5.72
C SER A 83 -0.71 1.47 4.51
N PHE A 84 0.24 0.57 4.69
CA PHE A 84 1.05 0.03 3.61
C PHE A 84 1.40 -1.42 3.87
N SER A 85 1.65 -2.16 2.79
CA SER A 85 2.13 -3.54 2.86
C SER A 85 3.43 -3.67 2.09
N MET A 86 4.30 -4.56 2.57
CA MET A 86 5.43 -5.06 1.78
C MET A 86 5.27 -6.56 1.58
N PHE A 87 5.44 -6.97 0.33
CA PHE A 87 5.27 -8.34 -0.14
C PHE A 87 6.62 -8.90 -0.57
N TYR A 88 6.91 -10.11 -0.12
CA TYR A 88 8.01 -10.93 -0.64
C TYR A 88 7.42 -12.00 -1.55
N THR A 89 7.99 -12.12 -2.75
CA THR A 89 7.72 -13.21 -3.68
C THR A 89 9.05 -13.91 -3.92
N LYS A 90 9.11 -15.24 -3.71
CA LYS A 90 10.18 -16.05 -4.27
C LYS A 90 9.60 -17.11 -5.17
N ASN A 91 9.90 -16.95 -6.45
CA ASN A 91 9.51 -17.89 -7.48
C ASN A 91 10.49 -19.08 -7.45
N MET A 92 10.19 -20.11 -6.64
CA MET A 92 11.01 -21.33 -6.56
C MET A 92 10.47 -22.40 -7.51
N GLY A 93 10.28 -22.08 -8.80
CA GLY A 93 10.00 -23.01 -9.91
C GLY A 93 8.80 -23.97 -9.83
N ILE A 94 8.23 -24.22 -8.65
CA ILE A 94 7.28 -25.29 -8.34
C ILE A 94 6.34 -24.88 -7.17
N ALA A 95 6.77 -23.96 -6.28
CA ALA A 95 5.92 -23.40 -5.23
C ALA A 95 6.22 -21.92 -4.98
N GLU A 96 5.20 -21.06 -5.07
CA GLU A 96 5.29 -19.66 -4.66
C GLU A 96 5.34 -19.60 -3.13
N ARG A 97 6.51 -19.26 -2.56
CA ARG A 97 6.55 -18.77 -1.19
C ARG A 97 6.33 -17.27 -1.24
N TYR A 98 5.26 -16.83 -0.61
CA TYR A 98 5.01 -15.43 -0.38
C TYR A 98 4.70 -15.15 1.08
N CYS A 99 5.12 -13.99 1.52
CA CYS A 99 4.67 -13.41 2.77
C CYS A 99 4.35 -11.94 2.54
N VAL A 100 3.52 -11.41 3.42
CA VAL A 100 3.11 -10.02 3.41
C VAL A 100 3.10 -9.52 4.83
N ALA A 101 3.63 -8.32 5.03
CA ALA A 101 3.55 -7.62 6.31
C ALA A 101 2.90 -6.25 6.07
N THR A 102 1.93 -5.92 6.89
CA THR A 102 1.15 -4.68 6.78
C THR A 102 1.29 -3.86 8.06
N ARG A 103 1.54 -2.57 7.89
CA ARG A 103 1.65 -1.59 8.98
C ARG A 103 0.69 -0.44 8.74
N THR A 104 0.19 0.13 9.83
CA THR A 104 -0.52 1.41 9.84
C THR A 104 0.17 2.36 10.81
N PHE A 105 0.40 3.59 10.38
CA PHE A 105 0.93 4.66 11.22
C PHE A 105 0.47 6.02 10.70
N THR A 106 0.70 7.09 11.44
CA THR A 106 0.39 8.46 10.99
C THR A 106 1.70 9.20 10.72
N PRO A 107 2.05 9.51 9.46
CA PRO A 107 3.28 10.23 9.15
C PRO A 107 3.24 11.68 9.65
N GLU A 108 4.36 12.14 10.20
CA GLU A 108 4.57 13.53 10.59
C GLU A 108 4.99 14.39 9.37
N PRO A 109 4.62 15.68 9.35
CA PRO A 109 4.95 16.60 8.25
C PRO A 109 6.45 16.66 7.96
N SER A 110 6.84 16.51 6.69
CA SER A 110 8.23 16.62 6.22
C SER A 110 9.22 15.59 6.79
N HIS A 111 8.75 14.61 7.56
CA HIS A 111 9.60 13.54 8.09
C HIS A 111 9.96 12.52 7.00
N ARG A 112 11.03 11.79 7.25
CA ARG A 112 11.51 10.71 6.42
C ARG A 112 11.48 9.40 7.22
N TYR A 113 10.84 8.40 6.67
CA TYR A 113 10.67 7.09 7.28
C TYR A 113 11.36 6.00 6.47
N LEU A 114 11.90 4.99 7.14
CA LEU A 114 12.42 3.78 6.53
C LEU A 114 11.54 2.59 6.90
N ALA A 115 10.87 2.02 5.90
CA ALA A 115 10.12 0.77 5.97
C ALA A 115 11.01 -0.36 5.44
N SER A 116 11.62 -1.11 6.34
CA SER A 116 12.56 -2.18 6.00
C SER A 116 11.90 -3.55 6.12
N LEU A 117 11.88 -4.29 5.00
CA LEU A 117 11.41 -5.67 4.91
C LEU A 117 12.59 -6.64 4.97
N SER A 118 12.59 -7.52 5.96
CA SER A 118 13.43 -8.72 5.99
C SER A 118 12.56 -9.99 5.92
N VAL A 119 13.16 -11.09 5.48
CA VAL A 119 12.50 -12.39 5.41
C VAL A 119 13.32 -13.38 6.24
N ILE A 120 12.73 -13.88 7.32
CA ILE A 120 13.35 -14.83 8.25
C ILE A 120 12.48 -16.08 8.28
N ASP A 121 13.05 -17.23 7.94
CA ASP A 121 12.35 -18.51 7.88
C ASP A 121 11.06 -18.50 7.03
N GLY A 122 11.03 -17.66 5.99
CA GLY A 122 9.88 -17.49 5.11
C GLY A 122 8.79 -16.56 5.65
N HIS A 123 9.00 -15.94 6.82
CA HIS A 123 8.12 -14.93 7.39
C HIS A 123 8.66 -13.53 7.13
N CYS A 124 7.75 -12.61 6.77
CA CYS A 124 8.07 -11.21 6.54
C CYS A 124 8.14 -10.48 7.87
N GLN A 125 9.26 -9.82 8.14
CA GLN A 125 9.38 -8.85 9.23
C GLN A 125 9.48 -7.46 8.62
N LEU A 126 8.54 -6.59 9.01
CA LEU A 126 8.48 -5.20 8.56
C LEU A 126 8.72 -4.26 9.72
N ASN A 127 9.86 -3.59 9.69
CA ASN A 127 10.26 -2.57 10.64
C ASN A 127 10.03 -1.18 10.04
N LEU A 128 9.57 -0.24 10.86
CA LEU A 128 9.37 1.15 10.50
C LEU A 128 10.14 2.03 11.49
N SER A 129 11.01 2.89 10.96
CA SER A 129 11.76 3.86 11.73
C SER A 129 11.60 5.27 11.17
N ASP A 130 11.61 6.25 12.07
CA ASP A 130 11.64 7.66 11.77
C ASP A 130 13.09 8.17 11.78
N GLU A 131 13.53 8.72 10.65
CA GLU A 131 14.85 9.30 10.45
C GLU A 131 14.85 10.82 10.70
N GLY A 132 13.71 11.40 11.10
CA GLY A 132 13.51 12.83 11.33
C GLY A 132 13.23 13.60 10.04
N THR A 133 13.53 14.89 10.07
CA THR A 133 13.44 15.75 8.87
C THR A 133 14.82 15.92 8.24
N PRO A 134 14.92 16.28 6.94
CA PRO A 134 16.22 16.60 6.33
C PRO A 134 16.99 17.72 7.06
N ALA A 135 16.28 18.67 7.67
CA ALA A 135 16.87 19.78 8.43
C ALA A 135 17.26 19.39 9.86
N SER A 136 16.65 18.34 10.41
CA SER A 136 16.92 17.83 11.75
C SER A 136 16.80 16.30 11.76
N PRO A 137 17.83 15.58 11.26
CA PRO A 137 17.85 14.12 11.26
C PRO A 137 17.90 13.56 12.68
N ILE A 138 17.34 12.36 12.87
CA ILE A 138 17.40 11.60 14.13
C ILE A 138 18.48 10.51 13.98
N ASP A 139 19.46 10.49 14.88
CA ASP A 139 20.51 9.48 14.93
C ASP A 139 20.71 8.94 16.37
N PRO A 140 20.49 7.64 16.64
CA PRO A 140 19.99 6.63 15.69
C PRO A 140 18.50 6.83 15.36
N PRO A 141 18.03 6.41 14.17
CA PRO A 141 16.61 6.47 13.82
C PRO A 141 15.72 5.86 14.91
N SER A 142 14.62 6.53 15.20
CA SER A 142 13.70 6.10 16.25
C SER A 142 12.69 5.09 15.72
N ARG A 143 12.27 4.11 16.53
CA ARG A 143 11.19 3.21 16.13
C ARG A 143 9.88 4.01 16.09
N THR A 144 9.20 3.96 14.94
CA THR A 144 7.89 4.61 14.79
C THR A 144 6.79 3.75 15.41
N GLU A 145 5.95 4.37 16.25
CA GLU A 145 4.74 3.71 16.74
C GLU A 145 3.82 3.36 15.56
N SER A 146 3.51 2.07 15.43
CA SER A 146 2.70 1.57 14.32
C SER A 146 1.92 0.33 14.72
N GLN A 147 0.77 0.14 14.08
CA GLN A 147 -0.09 -1.02 14.27
C GLN A 147 0.25 -2.08 13.22
N THR A 148 0.45 -3.34 13.63
CA THR A 148 0.40 -4.48 12.70
C THR A 148 -1.03 -4.68 12.22
N LYS A 149 -1.22 -4.93 10.92
CA LYS A 149 -2.52 -5.40 10.40
C LYS A 149 -2.38 -6.82 9.85
N SER A 150 -3.35 -7.67 10.16
CA SER A 150 -3.48 -8.98 9.52
C SER A 150 -3.91 -8.80 8.08
N TRP A 151 -3.07 -9.21 7.14
CA TRP A 151 -3.43 -9.15 5.73
C TRP A 151 -4.42 -10.25 5.39
N LYS A 152 -5.48 -9.91 4.65
CA LYS A 152 -6.42 -10.84 4.04
C LYS A 152 -6.46 -10.61 2.53
N ARG A 153 -6.72 -11.67 1.78
CA ARG A 153 -6.93 -11.54 0.33
C ARG A 153 -8.33 -10.98 0.09
N ALA A 154 -8.42 -9.79 -0.51
CA ALA A 154 -9.68 -9.24 -0.97
C ALA A 154 -10.20 -10.00 -2.21
N LEU A 155 -11.52 -9.98 -2.43
CA LEU A 155 -12.16 -10.56 -3.62
C LEU A 155 -11.87 -9.76 -4.91
N SER A 156 -11.53 -8.49 -4.77
CA SER A 156 -11.11 -7.59 -5.84
C SER A 156 -9.98 -6.68 -5.36
N GLU A 157 -9.31 -6.03 -6.30
CA GLU A 157 -8.20 -5.10 -6.01
C GLU A 157 -8.64 -3.84 -5.25
N GLN A 158 -9.95 -3.54 -5.22
CA GLN A 158 -10.53 -2.43 -4.46
C GLN A 158 -11.02 -2.88 -3.08
N GLY A 159 -11.09 -4.18 -2.83
CA GLY A 159 -11.64 -4.71 -1.59
C GLY A 159 -10.72 -4.56 -0.39
N PRO A 160 -11.20 -4.95 0.80
CA PRO A 160 -10.46 -4.79 2.04
C PRO A 160 -9.36 -5.84 2.14
N PHE A 161 -8.11 -5.39 2.24
CA PHE A 161 -6.94 -6.25 2.48
C PHE A 161 -6.56 -6.35 3.97
N CYS A 162 -7.29 -5.62 4.81
CA CYS A 162 -7.33 -5.68 6.26
C CYS A 162 -8.81 -5.64 6.68
#